data_AF-A0AB38R637-F1
#
_entry.id   AF-A0AB38R637-F1
#
_cell.length_a   1.000
_cell.length_b   1.000
_cell.length_c   1.000
_cell.angle_alpha   90.00
_cell.angle_beta   90.00
_cell.angle_gamma   90.00
#
_symmetry.space_group_name_H-M   'P 1'
#
loop_
_entity.id
_entity.type
_entity.pdbx_description
1 polymer ?
#
loop_
_entity_poly.entity_id
_entity_poly.type
_entity_poly.pdbx_seq_one_letter_code
_entity_poly.pdbx_strand_id
1 'polypeptide(L)'
;MTNKKYITKRARILRSVVKGLSLPQSVKIVKTYLKDMDVLSAFKKIGFDVDVQAQWVDCDCCGGHYRGAVVLTKNGRRSVLQYDDRVILP
;
A
#
# COMPACT_ATOMS: atom_id res chain seq x y z
N MET A 1 -15.24 12.10 -9.84
CA MET A 1 -14.80 11.15 -10.89
C MET A 1 -13.30 10.93 -10.82
N THR A 2 -12.84 9.74 -10.44
CA THR A 2 -11.42 9.42 -10.50
C THR A 2 -11.01 9.14 -11.94
N ASN A 3 -10.15 9.97 -12.51
CA ASN A 3 -9.74 9.86 -13.91
C ASN A 3 -9.06 8.49 -14.17
N LYS A 4 -9.57 7.70 -15.13
CA LYS A 4 -9.03 6.38 -15.49
C LYS A 4 -7.53 6.44 -15.83
N LYS A 5 -7.09 7.56 -16.43
CA LYS A 5 -5.66 7.83 -16.71
C LYS A 5 -4.84 7.93 -15.42
N TYR A 6 -5.37 8.62 -14.40
CA TYR A 6 -4.72 8.76 -13.09
C TYR A 6 -4.55 7.40 -12.38
N ILE A 7 -5.61 6.59 -12.31
CA ILE A 7 -5.56 5.26 -11.69
C ILE A 7 -4.50 4.38 -12.38
N THR A 8 -4.48 4.40 -13.72
CA THR A 8 -3.55 3.58 -14.50
C THR A 8 -2.10 4.05 -14.31
N LYS A 9 -1.86 5.36 -14.24
CA LYS A 9 -0.52 5.92 -13.96
C LYS A 9 -0.05 5.49 -12.57
N ARG A 10 -0.86 5.68 -11.53
CA ARG A 10 -0.53 5.22 -10.17
C ARG A 10 -0.32 3.72 -10.08
N ALA A 11 -1.13 2.92 -10.77
CA ALA A 11 -0.95 1.47 -10.80
C ALA A 11 0.39 1.04 -11.41
N ARG A 12 0.88 1.77 -12.43
CA ARG A 12 2.22 1.52 -13.01
C ARG A 12 3.34 1.86 -12.03
N ILE A 13 3.23 2.98 -11.31
CA ILE A 13 4.18 3.38 -10.27
C ILE A 13 4.18 2.36 -9.12
N LEU A 14 3.00 1.99 -8.63
CA LEU A 14 2.87 0.97 -7.60
C LEU A 14 3.54 -0.35 -8.03
N ARG A 15 3.38 -0.76 -9.29
CA ARG A 15 4.00 -1.98 -9.82
C ARG A 15 5.52 -1.87 -9.96
N SER A 16 6.07 -0.67 -10.18
CA SER A 16 7.53 -0.49 -10.24
C SER A 16 8.16 -0.62 -8.85
N VAL A 17 7.43 -0.21 -7.80
CA VAL A 17 7.88 -0.31 -6.40
C VAL A 17 7.59 -1.69 -5.81
N VAL A 18 6.36 -2.17 -5.92
CA VAL A 18 5.92 -3.46 -5.35
C VAL A 18 6.08 -4.57 -6.38
N LYS A 19 7.16 -5.33 -6.24
CA LYS A 19 7.49 -6.44 -7.14
C LYS A 19 6.51 -7.60 -6.94
N GLY A 20 6.15 -8.27 -8.04
CA GLY A 20 5.21 -9.41 -8.00
C GLY A 20 3.73 -9.04 -8.24
N LEU A 21 3.42 -7.75 -8.49
CA LEU A 21 2.11 -7.33 -8.97
C LEU A 21 1.98 -7.43 -10.49
N SER A 22 0.82 -7.91 -10.95
CA SER A 22 0.33 -7.67 -12.32
C SER A 22 -0.34 -6.30 -12.43
N LEU A 23 -0.44 -5.74 -13.64
CA LEU A 23 -1.10 -4.44 -13.84
C LEU A 23 -2.58 -4.45 -13.36
N PRO A 24 -3.40 -5.50 -13.64
CA PRO A 24 -4.76 -5.57 -13.10
C PRO A 24 -4.81 -5.57 -11.56
N GLN A 25 -3.88 -6.28 -10.90
CA GLN A 25 -3.77 -6.30 -9.44
C GLN A 25 -3.40 -4.91 -8.90
N SER A 26 -2.42 -4.24 -9.49
CA SER A 26 -2.05 -2.87 -9.11
C SER A 26 -3.22 -1.90 -9.25
N VAL A 27 -4.01 -2.01 -10.33
CA VAL A 27 -5.23 -1.19 -10.51
C VAL A 27 -6.26 -1.48 -9.42
N LYS A 28 -6.44 -2.75 -9.02
CA LYS A 28 -7.34 -3.13 -7.93
C LYS A 28 -6.90 -2.51 -6.60
N ILE A 29 -5.60 -2.60 -6.26
CA ILE A 29 -5.04 -1.98 -5.06
C ILE A 29 -5.25 -0.46 -5.05
N VAL A 30 -4.91 0.23 -6.15
CA VAL A 30 -5.09 1.69 -6.24
C VAL A 30 -6.56 2.06 -6.10
N LYS A 31 -7.49 1.29 -6.67
CA LYS A 31 -8.92 1.52 -6.49
C LYS A 31 -9.37 1.31 -5.05
N THR A 32 -8.86 0.29 -4.35
CA THR A 32 -9.12 0.06 -2.93
C THR A 32 -8.63 1.24 -2.09
N TYR A 33 -7.41 1.70 -2.34
CA TYR A 33 -6.81 2.85 -1.67
C TYR A 33 -7.62 4.14 -1.85
N LEU A 34 -8.05 4.42 -3.09
CA LEU A 34 -8.84 5.63 -3.39
C LEU A 34 -10.27 5.59 -2.85
N LYS A 35 -10.74 4.43 -2.38
CA LYS A 35 -12.01 4.27 -1.66
C LYS A 35 -11.83 4.29 -0.14
N ASP A 36 -10.61 4.58 0.34
CA ASP A 36 -10.23 4.53 1.75
C ASP A 36 -10.58 3.18 2.42
N MET A 37 -10.43 2.09 1.65
CA MET A 37 -10.67 0.74 2.13
C MET A 37 -9.35 0.06 2.53
N ASP A 38 -9.45 -1.04 3.28
CA ASP A 38 -8.30 -1.82 3.75
C ASP A 38 -7.44 -2.38 2.60
N VAL A 39 -6.32 -1.70 2.35
CA VAL A 39 -5.32 -2.04 1.34
C VAL A 39 -4.46 -3.24 1.77
N LEU A 40 -4.20 -3.41 3.06
CA LEU A 40 -3.39 -4.52 3.59
C LEU A 40 -4.08 -5.85 3.29
N SER A 41 -5.38 -5.93 3.58
CA SER A 41 -6.20 -7.09 3.21
C SER A 41 -6.22 -7.34 1.71
N ALA A 42 -6.19 -6.29 0.89
CA ALA A 42 -6.15 -6.45 -0.56
C ALA A 42 -4.81 -7.05 -1.05
N PHE A 43 -3.68 -6.70 -0.42
CA PHE A 43 -2.39 -7.35 -0.67
C PHE A 43 -2.40 -8.82 -0.24
N LYS A 44 -2.89 -9.13 0.98
CA LYS A 44 -3.02 -10.50 1.48
C LYS A 44 -3.85 -11.39 0.56
N LYS A 45 -5.00 -10.90 0.08
CA LYS A 45 -5.87 -11.60 -0.89
C LYS A 45 -5.20 -11.88 -2.25
N ILE A 46 -4.15 -11.14 -2.59
CA ILE A 46 -3.37 -11.33 -3.82
C ILE A 46 -2.17 -12.27 -3.56
N GLY A 47 -2.01 -12.78 -2.33
CA GLY A 47 -0.95 -13.71 -1.95
C GLY A 47 0.36 -13.03 -1.58
N PHE A 48 0.33 -11.79 -1.11
CA PHE A 48 1.47 -11.20 -0.40
C PHE A 48 1.41 -11.59 1.06
N ASP A 49 2.56 -11.95 1.61
CA ASP A 49 2.77 -11.84 3.04
C ASP A 49 3.00 -10.36 3.39
N VAL A 50 2.38 -9.92 4.48
CA VAL A 50 2.26 -8.51 4.85
C VAL A 50 2.65 -8.36 6.30
N ASP A 51 3.83 -7.78 6.51
CA ASP A 51 4.38 -7.48 7.83
C ASP A 51 4.38 -5.96 8.06
N VAL A 52 3.68 -5.52 9.11
CA VAL A 52 3.57 -4.10 9.46
C VAL A 52 4.56 -3.80 10.56
N GLN A 53 5.62 -3.09 10.20
CA GLN A 53 6.68 -2.65 11.09
C GLN A 53 6.43 -1.17 11.43
N ALA A 54 5.44 -0.93 12.29
CA ALA A 54 5.07 0.41 12.72
C ALA A 54 5.18 0.54 14.25
N GLN A 55 5.51 1.74 14.69
CA GLN A 55 5.57 2.10 16.11
C GLN A 55 4.66 3.29 16.38
N TRP A 56 4.14 3.37 17.60
CA TRP A 56 3.44 4.55 18.06
C TRP A 56 4.42 5.71 18.15
N VAL A 57 4.03 6.87 17.62
CA VAL A 57 4.75 8.13 17.75
C VAL A 57 3.79 9.19 18.24
N ASP A 58 4.19 9.91 19.28
CA ASP A 58 3.41 11.02 19.78
C ASP A 58 3.43 12.18 18.76
N CYS A 59 2.26 12.75 18.48
CA CYS A 59 2.11 13.98 17.68
C CYS A 59 1.30 14.99 18.47
N ASP A 60 1.83 16.20 18.60
CA ASP A 60 1.12 17.33 19.21
C ASP A 60 -0.17 17.68 18.48
N CYS A 61 -0.24 17.34 17.19
CA CYS A 61 -1.34 17.63 16.29
C CYS A 61 -2.57 16.73 16.47
N CYS A 62 -2.36 15.46 16.79
CA CYS A 62 -3.39 14.42 16.75
C CYS A 62 -3.35 13.47 17.96
N GLY A 63 -2.51 13.76 18.96
CA GLY A 63 -2.35 12.93 20.17
C GLY A 63 -1.46 11.69 19.98
N GLY A 64 -1.03 11.41 18.75
CA GLY A 64 -0.19 10.27 18.38
C GLY A 64 -0.77 9.48 17.22
N HIS A 65 0.09 8.78 16.50
CA HIS A 65 -0.27 7.92 15.37
C HIS A 65 0.78 6.82 15.18
N TYR A 66 0.46 5.79 14.39
CA TYR A 66 1.40 4.74 14.05
C TYR A 66 2.21 5.10 12.80
N ARG A 67 3.53 5.14 12.92
CA ARG A 67 4.42 5.41 11.79
C ARG A 67 5.45 4.30 11.62
N GLY A 68 5.78 4.00 10.37
CA GLY A 68 6.85 3.05 10.05
C GLY A 68 6.76 2.56 8.61
N ALA A 69 6.82 1.25 8.43
CA ALA A 69 6.85 0.62 7.14
C ALA A 69 5.94 -0.61 7.08
N VAL A 70 5.50 -0.94 5.86
CA VAL A 70 4.88 -2.23 5.53
C VAL A 70 5.81 -2.98 4.59
N VAL A 71 6.23 -4.15 5.04
CA VAL A 71 7.03 -5.08 4.26
C VAL A 71 6.08 -6.05 3.56
N LEU A 72 6.14 -6.05 2.23
CA LEU A 72 5.37 -6.92 1.36
C LEU A 72 6.30 -7.97 0.76
N THR A 73 6.02 -9.25 1.03
CA THR A 73 6.82 -10.36 0.50
C THR A 73 5.96 -11.26 -0.37
N LYS A 74 6.42 -11.57 -1.59
CA LYS A 74 5.76 -12.52 -2.48
C LYS A 74 6.76 -13.22 -3.39
N ASN A 75 6.74 -14.56 -3.39
CA ASN A 75 7.65 -15.40 -4.19
C ASN A 75 9.13 -15.00 -3.98
N GLY A 76 9.54 -14.79 -2.72
CA GLY A 76 10.90 -14.37 -2.35
C GLY A 76 11.23 -12.90 -2.68
N ARG A 77 10.34 -12.16 -3.33
CA ARG A 77 10.54 -10.73 -3.61
C ARG A 77 10.00 -9.89 -2.47
N ARG A 78 10.85 -9.03 -1.92
CA ARG A 78 10.51 -8.09 -0.85
C ARG A 78 10.33 -6.68 -1.41
N SER A 79 9.26 -6.00 -1.01
CA SER A 79 8.99 -4.60 -1.31
C SER A 79 8.63 -3.88 -0.01
N VAL A 80 8.97 -2.61 0.11
CA VAL A 80 8.69 -1.83 1.33
C VAL A 80 7.87 -0.61 0.95
N LEU A 81 6.79 -0.37 1.68
CA LEU A 81 5.94 0.81 1.58
C LEU A 81 5.97 1.58 2.90
N GLN A 82 5.76 2.89 2.84
CA GLN A 82 5.64 3.71 4.04
C GLN A 82 4.28 3.46 4.71
N TYR A 83 4.26 3.51 6.05
CA TYR A 83 3.06 3.42 6.87
C TYR A 83 2.92 4.66 7.76
N ASP A 84 1.72 5.23 7.77
CA ASP A 84 1.34 6.37 8.60
C ASP A 84 -0.18 6.29 8.88
N ASP A 85 -0.55 5.57 9.94
CA ASP A 85 -1.86 4.99 10.28
C ASP A 85 -2.50 4.08 9.20
N ARG A 86 -2.01 4.18 7.96
CA ARG A 86 -2.39 3.44 6.78
C ARG A 86 -1.21 3.32 5.83
N VAL A 87 -1.31 2.39 4.89
CA VAL A 87 -0.31 2.24 3.82
C VAL A 87 -0.32 3.47 2.94
N ILE A 88 0.84 4.07 2.73
CA ILE A 88 1.02 5.14 1.75
C ILE A 88 1.44 4.50 0.42
N LEU A 89 0.61 4.69 -0.62
CA LEU A 89 0.98 4.29 -1.98
C LEU A 89 1.78 5.40 -2.67
N PRO A 90 2.81 5.03 -3.47
CA PRO A 90 3.57 5.98 -4.29
C PRO A 90 2.73 6.61 -5.41
#